data_AF-X1IVL8-F1
#
_entry.id   AF-X1IVL8-F1
#
_cell.length_a   1.000
_cell.length_b   1.000
_cell.length_c   1.000
_cell.angle_alpha   90.00
_cell.angle_beta   90.00
_cell.angle_gamma   90.00
#
_symmetry.space_group_name_H-M   'P 1'
#
loop_
_entity.id
_entity.type
_entity.pdbx_description
1 polymer ?
#
loop_
_entity_poly.entity_id
_entity_poly.type
_entity_poly.pdbx_seq_one_letter_code
_entity_poly.pdbx_strand_id
1 'polypeptide(L)'
;LLSKFTRKNVTVALSGDGGDEVFAGYPTYQAHKMARYFPKMAYGIAKGVVNWLPVSDDNITFDFKAKKFVSGIPYTPEIRNQIWLGSFEPFQKTKLFSAEVKKYLKGDSEFDILFRSLRDCDADNYLEKVLWLDMHFYLQDNMLVKVDRTSMANSLEVRVPYLDHRLVEFACGLPANMKLNGLTTKYILKKTAKEMLPNDSILLADIFPLISYSCVHLDSAFSGIAGFDKVGELILPFHLLPIHIRCG
;
A
#
# COMPACT_ATOMS: atom_id res chain seq x y z
N LEU A 1 -20.58 -1.61 -5.01
CA LEU A 1 -21.65 -2.03 -4.07
C LEU A 1 -21.56 -1.28 -2.74
N LEU A 2 -20.38 -1.20 -2.12
CA LEU A 2 -20.17 -0.45 -0.87
C LEU A 2 -20.60 1.02 -0.97
N SER A 3 -20.14 1.76 -1.98
CA SER A 3 -20.49 3.19 -2.12
C SER A 3 -22.00 3.42 -2.30
N LYS A 4 -22.68 2.53 -3.04
CA LYS A 4 -24.14 2.53 -3.20
C LYS A 4 -24.87 2.31 -1.87
N PHE A 5 -24.34 1.43 -1.03
CA PHE A 5 -24.90 1.15 0.30
C PHE A 5 -24.67 2.33 1.24
N THR A 6 -23.44 2.84 1.33
CA THR A 6 -23.08 4.00 2.17
C THR A 6 -23.90 5.24 1.80
N ARG A 7 -24.12 5.48 0.49
CA ARG A 7 -24.89 6.62 0.01
C ARG A 7 -26.32 6.69 0.54
N LYS A 8 -26.93 5.56 0.92
CA LYS A 8 -28.28 5.52 1.48
C LYS A 8 -28.37 6.27 2.81
N ASN A 9 -27.26 6.38 3.54
CA ASN A 9 -27.21 6.96 4.89
C ASN A 9 -26.48 8.30 4.92
N VAL A 10 -25.44 8.48 4.11
CA VAL A 10 -24.61 9.70 4.11
C VAL A 10 -24.30 10.18 2.69
N THR A 11 -24.04 11.48 2.55
CA THR A 11 -23.57 12.09 1.29
C THR A 11 -22.06 12.21 1.21
N VAL A 12 -21.39 12.20 2.38
CA VAL A 12 -19.94 12.34 2.52
C VAL A 12 -19.41 11.21 3.40
N ALA A 13 -18.29 10.62 3.02
CA ALA A 13 -17.56 9.62 3.80
C ALA A 13 -16.07 9.99 3.92
N LEU A 14 -15.42 9.55 4.99
CA LEU A 14 -13.98 9.67 5.17
C LEU A 14 -13.32 8.32 4.88
N SER A 15 -12.28 8.33 4.05
CA SER A 15 -11.44 7.16 3.77
C SER A 15 -10.08 7.29 4.45
N GLY A 16 -9.53 6.14 4.83
CA GLY A 16 -8.19 6.01 5.39
C GLY A 16 -7.07 5.93 4.34
N ASP A 17 -7.39 6.09 3.05
CA ASP A 17 -6.42 6.00 1.96
C ASP A 17 -5.27 7.01 2.14
N GLY A 18 -4.06 6.61 1.78
CA GLY A 18 -2.83 7.38 2.01
C GLY A 18 -2.18 7.12 3.36
N GLY A 19 -2.91 6.56 4.34
CA GLY A 19 -2.34 6.27 5.66
C GLY A 19 -1.23 5.20 5.64
N ASP A 20 -1.29 4.24 4.71
CA ASP A 20 -0.27 3.20 4.57
C ASP A 20 0.96 3.68 3.79
N GLU A 21 0.76 4.45 2.73
CA GLU A 21 1.82 4.95 1.85
C GLU A 21 2.59 6.12 2.49
N VAL A 22 1.90 6.96 3.27
CA VAL A 22 2.53 8.10 3.96
C VAL A 22 3.26 7.65 5.24
N PHE A 23 2.72 6.66 5.98
CA PHE A 23 3.24 6.24 7.29
C PHE A 23 3.81 4.81 7.34
N ALA A 24 4.15 4.22 6.19
CA ALA A 24 4.74 2.88 6.09
C ALA A 24 3.89 1.79 6.77
N GLY A 25 2.66 1.61 6.29
CA GLY A 25 1.66 0.72 6.86
C GLY A 25 1.61 -0.70 6.31
N TYR A 26 2.05 -0.93 5.07
CA TYR A 26 1.99 -2.25 4.45
C TYR A 26 2.98 -3.26 5.04
N PRO A 27 2.61 -4.56 5.09
CA PRO A 27 3.53 -5.63 5.47
C PRO A 27 4.77 -5.74 4.58
N THR A 28 4.69 -5.25 3.33
CA THR A 28 5.84 -5.22 2.42
C THR A 28 6.98 -4.36 2.96
N TYR A 29 6.71 -3.29 3.71
CA TYR A 29 7.77 -2.47 4.32
C TYR A 29 8.54 -3.23 5.40
N GLN A 30 7.85 -4.08 6.18
CA GLN A 30 8.49 -5.03 7.11
C GLN A 30 9.35 -6.03 6.32
N ALA A 31 8.81 -6.58 5.25
CA ALA A 31 9.52 -7.50 4.37
C ALA A 31 10.77 -6.85 3.76
N HIS A 32 10.75 -5.58 3.36
CA HIS A 32 11.94 -4.88 2.88
C HIS A 32 13.05 -4.85 3.93
N LYS A 33 12.69 -4.61 5.20
CA LYS A 33 13.64 -4.62 6.31
C LYS A 33 14.23 -6.01 6.54
N MET A 34 13.39 -7.06 6.49
CA MET A 34 13.85 -8.45 6.59
C MET A 34 14.75 -8.85 5.42
N ALA A 35 14.39 -8.45 4.19
CA ALA A 35 15.14 -8.73 2.98
C ALA A 35 16.56 -8.13 3.00
N ARG A 36 16.77 -7.02 3.73
CA ARG A 36 18.10 -6.42 3.90
C ARG A 36 19.06 -7.34 4.68
N TYR A 37 18.55 -8.11 5.63
CA TYR A 37 19.34 -9.04 6.44
C TYR A 37 19.33 -10.47 5.89
N PHE A 38 18.61 -10.70 4.78
CA PHE A 38 18.53 -12.01 4.18
C PHE A 38 19.86 -12.39 3.49
N PRO A 39 20.48 -13.53 3.85
CA PRO A 39 21.76 -13.91 3.28
C PRO A 39 21.59 -14.35 1.81
N LYS A 40 22.23 -13.63 0.88
CA LYS A 40 22.12 -13.91 -0.57
C LYS A 40 22.45 -15.35 -0.95
N MET A 41 23.41 -15.98 -0.27
CA MET A 41 23.78 -17.38 -0.49
C MET A 41 22.64 -18.36 -0.20
N ALA A 42 21.73 -18.02 0.72
CA ALA A 42 20.60 -18.87 1.07
C ALA A 42 19.45 -18.77 0.07
N TYR A 43 19.50 -17.84 -0.90
CA TYR A 43 18.41 -17.63 -1.86
C TYR A 43 18.04 -18.91 -2.63
N GLY A 44 19.04 -19.65 -3.13
CA GLY A 44 18.79 -20.88 -3.90
C GLY A 44 18.07 -21.95 -3.07
N ILE A 45 18.51 -22.14 -1.82
CA ILE A 45 17.89 -23.07 -0.87
C ILE A 45 16.48 -22.61 -0.52
N ALA A 46 16.32 -21.34 -0.14
CA ALA A 46 15.03 -20.77 0.22
C ALA A 46 14.03 -20.88 -0.94
N LYS A 47 14.46 -20.62 -2.17
CA LYS A 47 13.64 -20.80 -3.38
C LYS A 47 13.20 -22.24 -3.58
N GLY A 48 14.09 -23.20 -3.37
CA GLY A 48 13.75 -24.63 -3.40
C GLY A 48 12.71 -25.00 -2.35
N VAL A 49 12.91 -24.55 -1.10
CA VAL A 49 12.02 -24.84 0.03
C VAL A 49 10.63 -24.23 -0.17
N VAL A 50 10.53 -22.94 -0.54
CA VAL A 50 9.21 -22.30 -0.71
C VAL A 50 8.43 -22.85 -1.89
N ASN A 51 9.10 -23.35 -2.94
CA ASN A 51 8.44 -24.01 -4.06
C ASN A 51 7.88 -25.39 -3.70
N TRP A 52 8.38 -26.00 -2.64
CA TRP A 52 7.87 -27.27 -2.13
C TRP A 52 6.68 -27.09 -1.18
N LEU A 53 6.45 -25.87 -0.67
CA LEU A 53 5.31 -25.60 0.20
C LEU A 53 3.98 -25.82 -0.53
N PRO A 54 3.03 -26.58 0.06
CA PRO A 54 1.72 -26.77 -0.53
C PRO A 54 1.04 -25.42 -0.71
N VAL A 55 0.35 -25.27 -1.85
CA VAL A 55 -0.47 -24.09 -2.11
C VAL A 55 -1.77 -24.26 -1.33
N SER A 56 -2.11 -23.26 -0.51
CA SER A 56 -3.46 -23.13 0.03
C SER A 56 -4.24 -22.07 -0.75
N ASP A 57 -5.53 -22.31 -0.93
CA ASP A 57 -6.47 -21.40 -1.59
C ASP A 57 -7.11 -20.39 -0.61
N ASP A 58 -6.71 -20.43 0.67
CA ASP A 58 -7.14 -19.44 1.66
C ASP A 58 -6.56 -18.04 1.36
N ASN A 59 -7.20 -17.00 1.89
CA ASN A 59 -6.79 -15.64 1.63
C ASN A 59 -5.46 -15.29 2.33
N ILE A 60 -4.44 -14.90 1.54
CA ILE A 60 -3.10 -14.43 1.96
C ILE A 60 -2.42 -15.34 3.00
N THR A 61 -2.12 -16.56 2.58
CA THR A 61 -1.47 -17.59 3.41
C THR A 61 0.03 -17.37 3.62
N PHE A 62 0.59 -18.11 4.57
CA PHE A 62 2.04 -18.09 4.82
C PHE A 62 2.85 -18.55 3.59
N ASP A 63 2.39 -19.59 2.88
CA ASP A 63 3.10 -20.08 1.71
C ASP A 63 3.13 -19.02 0.59
N PHE A 64 2.01 -18.30 0.39
CA PHE A 64 1.95 -17.17 -0.54
C PHE A 64 2.94 -16.07 -0.14
N LYS A 65 2.93 -15.65 1.14
CA LYS A 65 3.85 -14.63 1.66
C LYS A 65 5.32 -15.05 1.51
N ALA A 66 5.64 -16.31 1.80
CA ALA A 66 7.01 -16.83 1.69
C ALA A 66 7.47 -16.88 0.22
N LYS A 67 6.62 -17.37 -0.69
CA LYS A 67 6.90 -17.41 -2.14
C LYS A 67 7.12 -16.01 -2.69
N LYS A 68 6.24 -15.05 -2.36
CA LYS A 68 6.39 -13.64 -2.73
C LYS A 68 7.66 -13.04 -2.14
N PHE A 69 7.91 -13.21 -0.83
CA PHE A 69 9.11 -12.70 -0.18
C PHE A 69 10.37 -13.14 -0.92
N VAL A 70 10.51 -14.44 -1.17
CA VAL A 70 11.67 -15.02 -1.86
C VAL A 70 11.76 -14.53 -3.32
N SER A 71 10.65 -14.42 -4.05
CA SER A 71 10.68 -13.94 -5.45
C SER A 71 11.24 -12.52 -5.59
N GLY A 72 11.07 -11.66 -4.58
CA GLY A 72 11.61 -10.30 -4.58
C GLY A 72 13.08 -10.15 -4.16
N ILE A 73 13.70 -11.17 -3.55
CA ILE A 73 15.10 -11.09 -3.06
C ILE A 73 16.12 -10.72 -4.15
N PRO A 74 16.04 -11.24 -5.39
CA PRO A 74 16.99 -10.90 -6.45
C PRO A 74 16.95 -9.45 -6.93
N TYR A 75 15.87 -8.71 -6.63
CA TYR A 75 15.61 -7.38 -7.15
C TYR A 75 16.06 -6.27 -6.18
N THR A 76 16.34 -5.07 -6.70
CA THR A 76 16.64 -3.89 -5.87
C THR A 76 15.40 -3.45 -5.10
N PRO A 77 15.51 -2.72 -3.97
CA PRO A 77 14.35 -2.28 -3.19
C PRO A 77 13.28 -1.56 -4.02
N GLU A 78 13.69 -0.74 -5.00
CA GLU A 78 12.83 0.05 -5.87
C GLU A 78 11.92 -0.83 -6.75
N ILE A 79 12.45 -1.96 -7.23
CA ILE A 79 11.71 -2.93 -8.06
C ILE A 79 10.99 -3.96 -7.18
N ARG A 80 11.59 -4.36 -6.06
CA ARG A 80 11.16 -5.48 -5.23
C ARG A 80 9.71 -5.34 -4.75
N ASN A 81 9.28 -4.14 -4.38
CA ASN A 81 7.90 -3.94 -3.94
C ASN A 81 6.90 -4.25 -5.06
N GLN A 82 7.23 -3.87 -6.30
CA GLN A 82 6.41 -4.16 -7.49
C GLN A 82 6.35 -5.65 -7.79
N ILE A 83 7.42 -6.42 -7.52
CA ILE A 83 7.41 -7.88 -7.63
C ILE A 83 6.48 -8.51 -6.58
N TRP A 84 6.48 -7.98 -5.36
CA TRP A 84 5.62 -8.48 -4.28
C TRP A 84 4.15 -8.16 -4.49
N LEU A 85 3.84 -6.97 -5.00
CA LEU A 85 2.47 -6.54 -5.32
C LEU A 85 1.96 -7.11 -6.64
N GLY A 86 2.85 -7.41 -7.59
CA GLY A 86 2.50 -7.91 -8.91
C GLY A 86 2.15 -9.39 -8.92
N SER A 87 1.22 -9.79 -9.80
CA SER A 87 0.82 -11.20 -9.95
C SER A 87 1.90 -12.06 -10.60
N PHE A 88 2.63 -11.51 -11.58
CA PHE A 88 3.61 -12.22 -12.40
C PHE A 88 5.01 -11.61 -12.27
N GLU A 89 6.03 -12.46 -12.24
CA GLU A 89 7.43 -12.07 -12.36
C GLU A 89 7.76 -11.65 -13.81
N PRO A 90 8.78 -10.80 -14.03
CA PRO A 90 9.15 -10.31 -15.37
C PRO A 90 9.34 -11.43 -16.40
N PHE A 91 10.00 -12.53 -16.01
CA PHE A 91 10.22 -13.67 -16.90
C PHE A 91 8.93 -14.45 -17.22
N GLN A 92 7.90 -14.37 -16.38
CA GLN A 92 6.60 -15.00 -16.63
C GLN A 92 5.79 -14.14 -17.60
N LYS A 93 5.82 -12.80 -17.43
CA LYS A 93 5.17 -11.86 -18.35
C LYS A 93 5.66 -12.04 -19.80
N THR A 94 6.98 -12.22 -19.99
CA THR A 94 7.52 -12.47 -21.34
C THR A 94 7.04 -13.80 -21.94
N LYS A 95 6.60 -14.78 -21.16
CA LYS A 95 5.97 -16.00 -21.69
C LYS A 95 4.51 -15.78 -22.10
N LEU A 96 3.83 -14.82 -21.46
CA LEU A 96 2.42 -14.50 -21.73
C LEU A 96 2.23 -13.58 -22.95
N PHE A 97 3.23 -12.77 -23.29
CA PHE A 97 3.13 -11.85 -24.42
C PHE A 97 3.22 -12.53 -25.78
N SER A 98 2.36 -12.10 -26.71
CA SER A 98 2.41 -12.47 -28.12
C SER A 98 3.72 -11.98 -28.78
N ALA A 99 4.09 -12.58 -29.91
CA ALA A 99 5.28 -12.16 -30.66
C ALA A 99 5.21 -10.69 -31.10
N GLU A 100 4.01 -10.20 -31.43
CA GLU A 100 3.76 -8.80 -31.79
C GLU A 100 4.05 -7.86 -30.62
N VAL A 101 3.47 -8.12 -29.45
CA VAL A 101 3.68 -7.31 -28.23
C VAL A 101 5.16 -7.30 -27.85
N LYS A 102 5.85 -8.44 -27.94
CA LYS A 102 7.30 -8.53 -27.69
C LYS A 102 8.12 -7.65 -28.61
N LYS A 103 7.70 -7.46 -29.86
CA LYS A 103 8.38 -6.59 -30.82
C LYS A 103 8.21 -5.12 -30.44
N TYR A 104 7.01 -4.73 -29.99
CA TYR A 104 6.75 -3.36 -29.52
C TYR A 104 7.47 -3.03 -28.21
N LEU A 105 7.59 -3.99 -27.29
CA LEU A 105 8.27 -3.80 -26.00
C LEU A 105 9.79 -3.97 -26.09
N LYS A 106 10.35 -4.22 -27.27
CA LYS A 106 11.77 -4.53 -27.42
C LYS A 106 12.62 -3.29 -27.16
N GLY A 107 13.25 -3.23 -25.98
CA GLY A 107 14.21 -2.18 -25.61
C GLY A 107 13.83 -1.39 -24.36
N ASP A 108 12.56 -1.44 -23.95
CA ASP A 108 12.09 -0.78 -22.74
C ASP A 108 12.00 -1.77 -21.58
N SER A 109 12.61 -1.44 -20.44
CA SER A 109 12.37 -2.17 -19.21
C SER A 109 11.05 -1.69 -18.60
N GLU A 110 10.20 -2.62 -18.16
CA GLU A 110 8.95 -2.26 -17.47
C GLU A 110 9.18 -1.44 -16.19
N PHE A 111 10.42 -1.42 -15.69
CA PHE A 111 10.81 -0.67 -14.50
C PHE A 111 11.41 0.71 -14.80
N ASP A 112 11.62 1.07 -16.07
CA ASP A 112 12.22 2.37 -16.43
C ASP A 112 11.38 3.55 -15.96
N ILE A 113 10.05 3.38 -15.92
CA ILE A 113 9.14 4.39 -15.39
C ILE A 113 9.34 4.64 -13.89
N LEU A 114 9.68 3.60 -13.11
CA LEU A 114 9.97 3.71 -11.69
C LEU A 114 11.24 4.53 -11.49
N PHE A 115 12.30 4.19 -12.23
CA PHE A 115 13.58 4.91 -12.14
C PHE A 115 13.49 6.35 -12.66
N ARG A 116 12.59 6.63 -13.61
CA ARG A 116 12.30 7.99 -14.05
C ARG A 116 11.63 8.80 -12.95
N SER A 117 10.59 8.25 -12.31
CA SER A 117 9.91 8.89 -11.19
C SER A 117 10.84 9.13 -9.99
N LEU A 118 11.77 8.22 -9.73
CA LEU A 118 12.76 8.38 -8.66
C LEU A 118 13.77 9.50 -8.89
N ARG A 119 13.87 10.07 -10.11
CA ARG A 119 14.74 11.25 -10.35
C ARG A 119 14.22 12.50 -9.67
N ASP A 120 12.92 12.56 -9.42
CA ASP A 120 12.25 13.66 -8.73
C ASP A 120 12.13 13.38 -7.21
N CYS A 121 12.74 12.29 -6.73
CA CYS A 121 12.74 11.89 -5.33
C CYS A 121 14.08 12.25 -4.67
N ASP A 122 14.06 13.22 -3.77
CA ASP A 122 15.24 13.69 -3.02
C ASP A 122 15.62 12.78 -1.84
N ALA A 123 14.94 11.64 -1.66
CA ALA A 123 15.15 10.78 -0.51
C ALA A 123 16.38 9.86 -0.67
N ASP A 124 17.27 9.86 0.32
CA ASP A 124 18.43 8.95 0.34
C ASP A 124 18.08 7.54 0.84
N ASN A 125 17.08 7.43 1.72
CA ASN A 125 16.71 6.19 2.36
C ASN A 125 15.89 5.29 1.43
N TYR A 126 16.22 4.00 1.35
CA TYR A 126 15.48 3.02 0.56
C TYR A 126 13.98 2.98 0.91
N LEU A 127 13.61 3.12 2.19
CA LEU A 127 12.21 3.04 2.61
C LEU A 127 11.43 4.20 2.01
N GLU A 128 11.98 5.41 2.10
CA GLU A 128 11.37 6.62 1.55
C GLU A 128 11.22 6.54 0.02
N LYS A 129 12.21 5.98 -0.69
CA LYS A 129 12.09 5.71 -2.14
C LYS A 129 10.95 4.75 -2.45
N VAL A 130 10.74 3.70 -1.64
CA VAL A 130 9.63 2.77 -1.82
C VAL A 130 8.29 3.44 -1.49
N LEU A 131 8.20 4.22 -0.41
CA LEU A 131 7.00 5.00 -0.08
C LEU A 131 6.66 6.00 -1.18
N TRP A 132 7.66 6.68 -1.75
CA TRP A 132 7.51 7.56 -2.90
C TRP A 132 6.88 6.84 -4.09
N LEU A 133 7.41 5.67 -4.47
CA LEU A 133 6.87 4.87 -5.56
C LEU A 133 5.44 4.40 -5.26
N ASP A 134 5.15 3.99 -4.03
CA ASP A 134 3.80 3.56 -3.66
C ASP A 134 2.80 4.72 -3.72
N MET A 135 3.18 5.92 -3.27
CA MET A 135 2.33 7.11 -3.43
C MET A 135 2.05 7.42 -4.91
N HIS A 136 3.07 7.37 -5.77
CA HIS A 136 2.96 7.78 -7.18
C HIS A 136 2.32 6.74 -8.09
N PHE A 137 2.47 5.44 -7.81
CA PHE A 137 1.98 4.38 -8.69
C PHE A 137 0.88 3.52 -8.06
N TYR A 138 0.95 3.23 -6.77
CA TYR A 138 -0.03 2.35 -6.12
C TYR A 138 -1.23 3.14 -5.62
N LEU A 139 -1.01 4.17 -4.81
CA LEU A 139 -2.08 5.01 -4.28
C LEU A 139 -2.76 5.80 -5.40
N GLN A 140 -1.98 6.56 -6.17
CA GLN A 140 -2.49 7.44 -7.23
C GLN A 140 -3.22 6.65 -8.33
N ASP A 141 -2.56 5.69 -8.98
CA ASP A 141 -3.10 5.07 -10.20
C ASP A 141 -4.02 3.87 -9.92
N ASN A 142 -4.05 3.35 -8.70
CA ASN A 142 -4.86 2.16 -8.36
C ASN A 142 -5.94 2.47 -7.32
N MET A 143 -5.56 2.91 -6.12
CA MET A 143 -6.53 3.09 -5.02
C MET A 143 -7.47 4.27 -5.26
N LEU A 144 -6.91 5.47 -5.44
CA LEU A 144 -7.70 6.71 -5.53
C LEU A 144 -8.64 6.67 -6.73
N VAL A 145 -8.16 6.17 -7.87
CA VAL A 145 -8.99 6.01 -9.09
C VAL A 145 -10.19 5.10 -8.86
N LYS A 146 -10.02 3.98 -8.14
CA LYS A 146 -11.12 3.06 -7.85
C LYS A 146 -12.14 3.69 -6.90
N VAL A 147 -11.66 4.31 -5.83
CA VAL A 147 -12.54 4.94 -4.83
C VAL A 147 -13.33 6.06 -5.49
N ASP A 148 -12.67 6.98 -6.19
CA ASP A 148 -13.32 8.12 -6.87
C ASP A 148 -14.37 7.65 -7.89
N ARG A 149 -14.01 6.75 -8.81
CA ARG A 149 -14.95 6.28 -9.84
C ARG A 149 -16.16 5.58 -9.23
N THR A 150 -15.95 4.77 -8.20
CA THR A 150 -17.06 4.03 -7.57
C THR A 150 -17.92 4.92 -6.68
N SER A 151 -17.35 5.91 -6.00
CA SER A 151 -18.08 6.84 -5.14
C SER A 151 -18.90 7.84 -5.97
N MET A 152 -18.29 8.43 -6.99
CA MET A 152 -18.94 9.41 -7.87
C MET A 152 -20.05 8.78 -8.70
N ALA A 153 -19.90 7.52 -9.13
CA ALA A 153 -20.97 6.75 -9.78
C ALA A 153 -22.21 6.56 -8.87
N ASN A 154 -22.08 6.78 -7.56
CA ASN A 154 -23.16 6.70 -6.58
C ASN A 154 -23.40 8.03 -5.86
N SER A 155 -22.97 9.17 -6.43
CA SER A 155 -23.15 10.51 -5.82
C SER A 155 -22.69 10.59 -4.35
N LEU A 156 -21.63 9.86 -4.01
CA LEU A 156 -21.01 9.85 -2.69
C LEU A 156 -19.66 10.58 -2.78
N GLU A 157 -19.49 11.62 -1.98
CA GLU A 157 -18.20 12.30 -1.83
C GLU A 157 -17.34 11.52 -0.83
N VAL A 158 -16.11 11.14 -1.22
CA VAL A 158 -15.15 10.49 -0.33
C VAL A 158 -13.97 11.44 -0.13
N ARG A 159 -13.68 11.78 1.12
CA ARG A 159 -12.52 12.61 1.50
C ARG A 159 -11.44 11.73 2.09
N VAL A 160 -10.18 12.10 1.85
CA VAL A 160 -8.97 11.35 2.25
C VAL A 160 -8.09 12.21 3.16
N PRO A 161 -8.39 12.32 4.47
CA PRO A 161 -7.70 13.23 5.37
C PRO A 161 -6.19 13.00 5.48
N TYR A 162 -5.74 11.75 5.27
CA TYR A 162 -4.31 11.42 5.28
C TYR A 162 -3.51 12.05 4.13
N LEU A 163 -4.21 12.52 3.09
CA LEU A 163 -3.62 13.19 1.94
C LEU A 163 -3.79 14.73 1.97
N ASP A 164 -4.13 15.32 3.12
CA ASP A 164 -3.96 16.77 3.30
C ASP A 164 -2.49 17.12 3.10
N HIS A 165 -2.21 18.07 2.21
CA HIS A 165 -0.84 18.45 1.85
C HIS A 165 0.03 18.80 3.05
N ARG A 166 -0.52 19.43 4.11
CA ARG A 166 0.26 19.78 5.31
C ARG A 166 0.67 18.53 6.08
N LEU A 167 -0.19 17.52 6.13
CA LEU A 167 0.12 16.25 6.78
C LEU A 167 1.16 15.46 5.96
N VAL A 168 1.01 15.44 4.64
CA VAL A 168 1.96 14.77 3.74
C VAL A 168 3.32 15.45 3.82
N GLU A 169 3.39 16.77 3.72
CA GLU A 169 4.63 17.56 3.86
C GLU A 169 5.29 17.33 5.22
N PHE A 170 4.52 17.35 6.31
CA PHE A 170 5.02 17.02 7.64
C PHE A 170 5.58 15.60 7.68
N ALA A 171 4.85 14.62 7.14
CA ALA A 171 5.27 13.23 7.13
C ALA A 171 6.52 13.00 6.26
N CYS A 172 6.65 13.70 5.13
CA CYS A 172 7.85 13.66 4.29
C CYS A 172 9.10 14.11 5.07
N GLY A 173 8.98 15.16 5.90
CA GLY A 173 10.08 15.62 6.75
C GLY A 173 10.38 14.73 7.96
N LEU A 174 9.62 13.67 8.22
CA LEU A 174 9.88 12.76 9.33
C LEU A 174 11.00 11.76 8.99
N PRO A 175 11.89 11.46 9.95
CA PRO A 175 12.81 10.33 9.82
C PRO A 175 12.08 9.01 9.55
N ALA A 176 12.60 8.21 8.62
CA ALA A 176 12.00 6.94 8.21
C ALA A 176 11.71 5.97 9.38
N ASN A 177 12.51 6.00 10.46
CA ASN A 177 12.30 5.17 11.65
C ASN A 177 11.08 5.61 12.50
N MET A 178 10.57 6.83 12.31
CA MET A 178 9.30 7.26 12.91
C MET A 178 8.09 6.72 12.15
N LYS A 179 8.24 6.38 10.87
CA LYS A 179 7.21 5.70 10.07
C LYS A 179 7.24 4.19 10.32
N LEU A 180 8.43 3.59 10.21
CA LEU A 180 8.69 2.17 10.47
C LEU A 180 9.77 1.98 11.55
N ASN A 181 9.33 1.69 12.78
CA ASN A 181 10.25 1.43 13.89
C ASN A 181 10.38 -0.08 14.14
N GLY A 182 11.58 -0.66 14.05
CA GLY A 182 11.70 -2.12 14.11
C GLY A 182 10.86 -2.77 13.02
N LEU A 183 9.94 -3.67 13.38
CA LEU A 183 8.91 -4.20 12.49
C LEU A 183 7.53 -3.56 12.72
N THR A 184 7.44 -2.54 13.58
CA THR A 184 6.20 -1.82 13.86
C THR A 184 5.92 -0.78 12.77
N THR A 185 4.90 -1.04 11.96
CA THR A 185 4.37 -0.16 10.91
C THR A 185 3.52 0.96 11.48
N LYS A 186 3.32 2.06 10.73
CA LYS A 186 2.57 3.25 11.16
C LYS A 186 2.98 3.72 12.55
N TYR A 187 4.27 3.66 12.88
CA TYR A 187 4.74 3.75 14.27
C TYR A 187 4.31 5.05 14.94
N ILE A 188 4.59 6.20 14.31
CA ILE A 188 4.17 7.51 14.83
C ILE A 188 2.65 7.61 14.95
N LEU A 189 1.90 7.16 13.95
CA LEU A 189 0.43 7.22 13.96
C LEU A 189 -0.16 6.37 15.09
N LYS A 190 0.35 5.15 15.29
CA LYS A 190 -0.06 4.28 16.41
C LYS A 190 0.29 4.88 17.76
N LYS A 191 1.45 5.53 17.88
CA LYS A 191 1.88 6.19 19.11
C LYS A 191 0.96 7.36 19.46
N THR A 192 0.63 8.21 18.49
CA THR A 192 -0.30 9.33 18.67
C THR A 192 -1.72 8.85 18.94
N ALA A 193 -2.21 7.85 18.20
CA ALA A 193 -3.54 7.28 18.39
C ALA A 193 -3.73 6.69 19.79
N LYS A 194 -2.65 6.15 20.40
CA LYS A 194 -2.70 5.60 21.76
C LYS A 194 -3.02 6.63 22.84
N GLU A 195 -2.72 7.90 22.59
CA GLU A 195 -3.04 8.99 23.52
C GLU A 195 -4.48 9.48 23.35
N MET A 196 -5.07 9.26 22.17
CA MET A 196 -6.39 9.77 21.80
C MET A 196 -7.51 8.72 21.88
N LEU A 197 -7.18 7.43 21.81
CA LEU A 197 -8.15 6.34 21.73
C LEU A 197 -7.99 5.34 22.89
N PRO A 198 -9.08 4.73 23.39
CA PRO A 198 -9.01 3.66 24.38
C PRO A 198 -8.12 2.51 23.90
N ASN A 199 -7.33 1.91 24.80
CA ASN A 199 -6.34 0.88 24.47
C ASN A 199 -6.89 -0.28 23.60
N ASP A 200 -8.17 -0.63 23.77
CA ASP A 200 -8.81 -1.74 23.06
C ASP A 200 -9.05 -1.44 21.56
N SER A 201 -9.13 -0.17 21.18
CA SER A 201 -9.43 0.26 19.80
C SER A 201 -8.20 0.35 18.90
N ILE A 202 -6.99 0.36 19.47
CA ILE A 202 -5.73 0.40 18.72
C ILE A 202 -5.43 -0.96 18.07
N LEU A 203 -5.87 -2.06 18.69
CA LEU A 203 -5.77 -3.41 18.12
C LEU A 203 -6.61 -3.56 16.83
N LEU A 204 -7.70 -2.79 16.69
CA LEU A 204 -8.51 -2.75 15.47
C LEU A 204 -7.81 -2.03 14.31
N ALA A 205 -6.90 -1.07 14.58
CA ALA A 205 -6.12 -0.40 13.55
C ALA A 205 -5.09 -1.33 12.87
N ASP A 206 -4.67 -2.40 13.56
CA ASP A 206 -3.89 -3.50 12.98
C ASP A 206 -4.74 -4.49 12.17
N ILE A 207 -6.08 -4.43 12.27
CA ILE A 207 -7.05 -5.29 11.56
C ILE A 207 -7.59 -4.64 10.27
N PHE A 208 -7.57 -3.29 10.19
CA PHE A 208 -7.89 -2.55 8.96
C PHE A 208 -6.82 -2.48 7.83
N PRO A 209 -5.69 -3.23 7.79
CA PRO A 209 -4.87 -3.33 6.58
C PRO A 209 -5.55 -4.09 5.44
N LEU A 210 -6.67 -4.79 5.69
CA LEU A 210 -7.19 -5.82 4.80
C LEU A 210 -8.23 -5.35 3.76
N ILE A 211 -8.68 -4.10 3.81
CA ILE A 211 -9.66 -3.61 2.82
C ILE A 211 -8.98 -3.23 1.49
N SER A 212 -7.68 -2.89 1.46
CA SER A 212 -6.97 -2.64 0.20
C SER A 212 -6.59 -3.89 -0.58
N TYR A 213 -6.45 -5.04 0.07
CA TYR A 213 -6.04 -6.29 -0.59
C TYR A 213 -7.23 -7.15 -1.06
N SER A 214 -8.44 -6.86 -0.60
CA SER A 214 -9.63 -7.69 -0.85
C SER A 214 -10.48 -7.12 -1.99
N CYS A 215 -9.87 -6.93 -3.15
CA CYS A 215 -10.59 -6.66 -4.40
C CYS A 215 -10.91 -7.96 -5.15
N VAL A 216 -11.26 -9.04 -4.43
CA VAL A 216 -11.90 -10.26 -4.94
C VAL A 216 -12.76 -10.81 -3.79
N HIS A 217 -14.09 -10.76 -3.93
CA HIS A 217 -15.12 -11.26 -2.99
C HIS A 217 -15.31 -10.56 -1.63
N LEU A 218 -16.08 -9.47 -1.64
CA LEU A 218 -16.74 -8.89 -0.46
C LEU A 218 -18.23 -9.30 -0.44
N ASP A 219 -18.54 -10.49 0.06
CA ASP A 219 -19.94 -10.88 0.38
C ASP A 219 -20.13 -11.33 1.84
N SER A 220 -19.08 -11.65 2.61
CA SER A 220 -19.23 -12.27 3.94
C SER A 220 -18.77 -11.44 5.15
N ALA A 221 -18.13 -10.28 4.98
CA ALA A 221 -17.49 -9.55 6.09
C ALA A 221 -18.38 -8.51 6.81
N PHE A 222 -19.56 -8.18 6.27
CA PHE A 222 -20.37 -7.05 6.77
C PHE A 222 -21.47 -7.42 7.78
N SER A 223 -21.66 -8.69 8.13
CA SER A 223 -22.76 -9.13 9.02
C SER A 223 -22.48 -8.99 10.52
N GLY A 224 -21.28 -8.59 10.95
CA GLY A 224 -20.85 -8.76 12.35
C GLY A 224 -20.51 -7.54 13.20
N ILE A 225 -20.43 -6.32 12.65
CA ILE A 225 -19.85 -5.17 13.40
C ILE A 225 -20.90 -4.09 13.65
N ALA A 226 -21.69 -4.28 14.70
CA ALA A 226 -22.52 -3.24 15.31
C ALA A 226 -21.67 -2.43 16.31
N GLY A 227 -21.36 -1.16 16.02
CA GLY A 227 -20.64 -0.31 16.97
C GLY A 227 -20.06 1.01 16.47
N PHE A 228 -20.57 1.59 15.38
CA PHE A 228 -20.03 2.83 14.78
C PHE A 228 -20.90 4.07 15.03
N ASP A 229 -21.35 4.30 16.27
CA ASP A 229 -22.25 5.42 16.60
C ASP A 229 -21.58 6.65 17.23
N LYS A 230 -20.25 6.75 17.35
CA LYS A 230 -19.62 7.86 18.13
C LYS A 230 -18.44 8.61 17.52
N VAL A 231 -18.14 8.50 16.22
CA VAL A 231 -17.00 9.22 15.60
C VAL A 231 -17.46 10.36 14.66
N GLY A 232 -18.59 11.00 14.97
CA GLY A 232 -19.30 11.93 14.07
C GLY A 232 -18.94 13.41 14.16
N GLU A 233 -18.06 13.86 15.07
CA GLU A 233 -17.88 15.30 15.31
C GLU A 233 -16.41 15.72 15.30
N LEU A 234 -15.86 16.04 14.13
CA LEU A 234 -14.73 16.96 13.98
C LEU A 234 -14.60 17.39 12.50
N ILE A 235 -15.27 18.50 12.15
CA ILE A 235 -15.22 19.11 10.81
C ILE A 235 -14.53 20.48 10.94
N LEU A 236 -13.47 20.72 10.16
CA LEU A 236 -12.93 22.07 9.89
C LEU A 236 -12.79 22.26 8.36
N PRO A 237 -13.05 23.46 7.81
CA PRO A 237 -13.03 23.70 6.37
C PRO A 237 -11.66 24.21 5.90
N PHE A 238 -11.13 23.70 4.78
CA PHE A 238 -9.98 24.32 4.11
C PHE A 238 -10.18 24.38 2.59
N HIS A 239 -9.88 25.54 2.03
CA HIS A 239 -9.93 25.89 0.60
C HIS A 239 -8.72 25.35 -0.17
N LEU A 240 -8.94 24.93 -1.41
CA LEU A 240 -7.94 24.36 -2.33
C LEU A 240 -7.27 25.46 -3.16
N LEU A 241 -5.94 25.42 -3.23
CA LEU A 241 -5.10 26.07 -4.25
C LEU A 241 -4.13 25.03 -4.83
N PRO A 242 -3.66 25.16 -6.08
CA PRO A 242 -2.87 24.13 -6.76
C PRO A 242 -1.42 24.13 -6.27
N ILE A 243 -0.85 22.95 -5.95
CA ILE A 243 0.49 22.84 -5.35
C ILE A 243 1.32 21.70 -5.98
N HIS A 244 2.59 22.03 -6.25
CA HIS A 244 3.72 21.13 -6.50
C HIS A 244 4.31 20.61 -5.17
N ILE A 245 4.36 19.30 -4.97
CA ILE A 245 4.95 18.69 -3.76
C ILE A 245 6.47 18.52 -3.97
N ARG A 246 7.30 19.11 -3.09
CA ARG A 246 8.74 18.82 -2.97
C ARG A 246 8.96 17.98 -1.70
N CYS A 247 9.63 16.85 -1.82
CA CYS A 247 10.14 16.10 -0.66
C CYS A 247 11.48 16.70 -0.22
N GLY A 248 11.73 16.77 1.09
CA GLY A 248 12.99 17.22 1.69
C GLY A 248 13.33 16.39 2.92
#